data_AF-A0A2S7UD48-F1
#
_entry.id   AF-A0A2S7UD48-F1
#
_cell.length_a   1.000
_cell.length_b   1.000
_cell.length_c   1.000
_cell.angle_alpha   90.00
_cell.angle_beta   90.00
_cell.angle_gamma   90.00
#
_symmetry.space_group_name_H-M   'P 1'
#
loop_
_entity.id
_entity.type
_entity.pdbx_description
1 polymer ?
#
loop_
_entity_poly.entity_id
_entity_poly.type
_entity_poly.pdbx_seq_one_letter_code
_entity_poly.pdbx_strand_id
1 'polypeptide(L)'
;MKRAYYMKYIVLMLLILGISIAAAQDGLNSIPVSETFSENGSFKIKSIAFNNTPGNLDGVSYVYDGDQLMYQIPRSFDMLLDNSTRVVLSNDGRIVVYYQNKKYRPEKEYDNVVVYKEGLLFGSFTTDQYADCSSKENNCTVLYNNYDAVIDYKRSDYGKADYEKVLRSMDEDEEWLHHKMLVVKDNIIYTVSGQKKISVFHTDDLVLEKNVDFEKLYPFIKDFPSPKTTILNVPKTRMTIDQFIEKKSGETLNRLLEKRYNLKSVSRNDKKAASEFQLYHISMTGYMTRFGFLELTSLDVDPRFDKEDLIKYIDDLRFDPATIDHELPKQYFNYYAMSYRNPNDNVARDEKIAFNKAVKEEQLRRERLDTINGFYIPRSLEESFVQLDKIMPEKERKILVSLENQPDKYNSDAGGLGIWIRTNWGIIDGSRLKTYFNERNFHDPKKISGIIVAQYIKYLKRESQVARNWERTHPRI
;
A
#
# COMPACT_ATOMS: atom_id res chain seq x y z
N MET A 1 -41.08 -25.62 14.73
CA MET A 1 -40.92 -24.39 15.55
C MET A 1 -39.48 -24.05 15.92
N LYS A 2 -38.62 -24.97 16.37
CA LYS A 2 -37.21 -24.65 16.70
C LYS A 2 -36.36 -24.09 15.54
N ARG A 3 -36.55 -24.55 14.29
CA ARG A 3 -35.82 -24.05 13.11
C ARG A 3 -36.11 -22.58 12.75
N ALA A 4 -37.35 -22.11 12.91
CA ALA A 4 -37.73 -20.73 12.64
C ALA A 4 -37.16 -19.75 13.68
N TYR A 5 -36.90 -20.24 14.91
CA TYR A 5 -36.28 -19.47 15.97
C TYR A 5 -34.79 -19.23 15.66
N TYR A 6 -34.03 -20.26 15.30
CA TYR A 6 -32.61 -20.14 14.93
C TYR A 6 -32.38 -19.26 13.68
N MET A 7 -33.28 -19.27 12.70
CA MET A 7 -33.16 -18.46 11.49
C MET A 7 -33.28 -16.96 11.78
N LYS A 8 -34.11 -16.56 12.75
CA LYS A 8 -34.22 -15.15 13.20
C LYS A 8 -32.93 -14.66 13.86
N TYR A 9 -32.26 -15.50 14.67
CA TYR A 9 -30.98 -15.11 15.29
C TYR A 9 -29.84 -15.03 14.28
N ILE A 10 -29.82 -15.88 13.24
CA ILE A 10 -28.82 -15.81 12.17
C ILE A 10 -29.00 -14.53 11.33
N VAL A 11 -30.25 -14.18 10.98
CA VAL A 11 -30.53 -12.93 10.25
C VAL A 11 -30.21 -11.70 11.10
N LEU A 12 -30.51 -11.74 12.41
CA LEU A 12 -30.14 -10.68 13.34
C LEU A 12 -28.61 -10.57 13.51
N MET A 13 -27.88 -11.69 13.60
CA MET A 13 -26.41 -11.71 13.62
C MET A 13 -25.81 -11.14 12.34
N LEU A 14 -26.36 -11.50 11.17
CA LEU A 14 -25.91 -10.97 9.87
C LEU A 14 -26.19 -9.47 9.72
N LEU A 15 -27.32 -8.98 10.25
CA LEU A 15 -27.64 -7.55 10.32
C LEU A 15 -26.71 -6.80 11.28
N ILE A 16 -26.38 -7.36 12.45
CA ILE A 16 -25.45 -6.77 13.41
C ILE A 16 -24.01 -6.76 12.84
N LEU A 17 -23.58 -7.85 12.19
CA LEU A 17 -22.31 -7.90 11.46
C LEU A 17 -22.24 -6.87 10.32
N GLY A 18 -23.36 -6.63 9.62
CA GLY A 18 -23.43 -5.62 8.56
C GLY A 18 -23.26 -4.17 9.06
N ILE A 19 -23.71 -3.87 10.28
CA ILE A 19 -23.63 -2.52 10.86
C ILE A 19 -22.22 -2.23 11.40
N SER A 20 -21.54 -3.22 12.01
CA SER A 20 -20.17 -3.04 12.51
C SER A 20 -19.15 -2.86 11.37
N ILE A 21 -19.43 -3.38 10.17
CA ILE A 21 -18.59 -3.16 8.98
C ILE A 21 -18.75 -1.73 8.44
N ALA A 22 -19.93 -1.11 8.57
CA ALA A 22 -20.17 0.25 8.08
C ALA A 22 -19.40 1.32 8.86
N ALA A 23 -19.39 1.24 10.21
CA ALA A 23 -18.69 2.22 11.05
C ALA A 23 -17.15 2.11 11.00
N ALA A 24 -16.61 0.89 10.83
CA ALA A 24 -15.18 0.69 10.62
C ALA A 24 -14.70 1.16 9.23
N GLN A 25 -15.61 1.31 8.27
CA GLN A 25 -15.30 1.86 6.96
C GLN A 25 -15.23 3.39 6.97
N ASP A 26 -15.85 4.10 7.90
CA ASP A 26 -15.91 5.58 7.85
C ASP A 26 -14.56 6.27 8.07
N GLY A 27 -13.70 5.73 8.94
CA GLY A 27 -12.30 6.19 9.07
C GLY A 27 -11.41 5.86 7.86
N LEU A 28 -11.84 4.89 7.03
CA LEU A 28 -11.22 4.52 5.76
C LEU A 28 -11.97 5.13 4.56
N ASN A 29 -12.95 6.00 4.76
CA ASN A 29 -13.79 6.56 3.67
C ASN A 29 -13.62 8.07 3.48
N SER A 30 -12.75 8.70 4.25
CA SER A 30 -12.50 10.13 4.17
C SER A 30 -11.03 10.43 3.91
N ILE A 31 -10.77 11.60 3.35
CA ILE A 31 -9.45 12.14 3.08
C ILE A 31 -9.22 13.23 4.14
N PRO A 32 -8.19 13.09 4.99
CA PRO A 32 -7.94 14.06 6.04
C PRO A 32 -7.34 15.34 5.48
N VAL A 33 -7.92 16.46 5.92
CA VAL A 33 -7.38 17.82 5.79
C VAL A 33 -7.15 18.31 7.21
N SER A 34 -5.90 18.56 7.59
CA SER A 34 -5.57 19.05 8.92
C SER A 34 -5.03 20.47 8.88
N GLU A 35 -5.34 21.24 9.92
CA GLU A 35 -4.71 22.53 10.18
C GLU A 35 -4.10 22.51 11.57
N THR A 36 -2.79 22.76 11.66
CA THR A 36 -2.06 22.85 12.93
C THR A 36 -1.48 24.26 13.07
N PHE A 37 -1.66 24.86 14.24
CA PHE A 37 -1.16 26.21 14.55
C PHE A 37 0.16 26.14 15.32
N SER A 38 1.02 27.14 15.12
CA SER A 38 2.15 27.40 16.02
C SER A 38 1.66 27.73 17.43
N GLU A 39 2.53 27.60 18.43
CA GLU A 39 2.19 27.89 19.84
C GLU A 39 1.69 29.32 20.02
N ASN A 40 2.32 30.30 19.38
CA ASN A 40 1.90 31.71 19.38
C ASN A 40 0.65 32.00 18.53
N GLY A 41 0.17 31.02 17.76
CA GLY A 41 -1.01 31.15 16.88
C GLY A 41 -0.82 32.02 15.64
N SER A 42 0.37 32.58 15.40
CA SER A 42 0.65 33.46 14.26
C SER A 42 0.79 32.71 12.94
N PHE A 43 1.26 31.46 13.01
CA PHE A 43 1.51 30.62 11.84
C PHE A 43 0.62 29.39 11.87
N LYS A 44 0.30 28.87 10.68
CA LYS A 44 -0.43 27.61 10.54
C LYS A 44 0.11 26.77 9.39
N ILE A 45 -0.02 25.46 9.52
CA ILE A 45 0.20 24.51 8.44
C ILE A 45 -1.12 23.82 8.09
N LYS A 46 -1.56 23.93 6.82
CA LYS A 46 -2.68 23.16 6.26
C LYS A 46 -2.12 21.98 5.48
N SER A 47 -2.36 20.76 5.96
CA SER A 47 -1.92 19.52 5.33
C SER A 47 -3.11 18.81 4.68
N ILE A 48 -2.98 18.48 3.40
CA ILE A 48 -4.04 17.90 2.57
C ILE A 48 -3.52 16.60 1.97
N ALA A 49 -4.06 15.47 2.41
CA ALA A 49 -3.83 14.19 1.74
C ALA A 49 -4.60 14.14 0.41
N PHE A 50 -4.10 13.39 -0.57
CA PHE A 50 -4.83 13.13 -1.82
C PHE A 50 -5.53 11.79 -1.83
N ASN A 51 -5.33 10.98 -0.79
CA ASN A 51 -6.00 9.71 -0.61
C ASN A 51 -6.22 9.42 0.88
N ASN A 52 -6.81 8.27 1.16
CA ASN A 52 -7.23 7.82 2.49
C ASN A 52 -6.38 6.64 3.01
N THR A 53 -5.19 6.41 2.44
CA THR A 53 -4.32 5.28 2.81
C THR A 53 -3.22 5.79 3.75
N PRO A 54 -3.20 5.42 5.03
CA PRO A 54 -2.15 5.88 5.94
C PRO A 54 -0.76 5.45 5.49
N GLY A 55 0.25 6.27 5.80
CA GLY A 55 1.65 5.96 5.54
C GLY A 55 2.08 6.17 4.08
N ASN A 56 1.47 7.13 3.39
CA ASN A 56 1.98 7.62 2.12
C ASN A 56 2.36 9.11 2.21
N LEU A 57 3.03 9.59 1.17
CA LEU A 57 3.43 11.00 1.06
C LEU A 57 2.52 11.75 0.08
N ASP A 58 1.44 11.13 -0.40
CA ASP A 58 0.58 11.69 -1.45
C ASP A 58 -0.28 12.79 -0.85
N GLY A 59 0.17 14.02 -1.05
CA GLY A 59 -0.51 15.18 -0.54
C GLY A 59 0.35 16.41 -0.69
N VAL A 60 -0.08 17.47 -0.03
CA VAL A 60 0.63 18.73 0.01
C VAL A 60 0.33 19.41 1.34
N SER A 61 1.35 20.06 1.89
CA SER A 61 1.18 20.89 3.08
C SER A 61 1.62 22.30 2.78
N TYR A 62 0.83 23.27 3.21
CA TYR A 62 1.04 24.70 3.01
C TYR A 62 1.28 25.37 4.36
N VAL A 63 2.36 26.13 4.49
CA VAL A 63 2.64 26.91 5.69
C VAL A 63 2.32 28.37 5.43
N TYR A 64 1.59 28.99 6.35
CA TYR A 64 1.08 30.36 6.24
C TYR A 64 1.51 31.22 7.42
N ASP A 65 1.79 32.50 7.14
CA ASP A 65 1.81 33.61 8.07
C ASP A 65 0.50 34.39 7.92
N GLY A 66 -0.43 34.22 8.88
CA GLY A 66 -1.83 34.60 8.67
C GLY A 66 -2.42 33.91 7.44
N ASP A 67 -2.68 34.71 6.39
CA ASP A 67 -3.19 34.23 5.09
C ASP A 67 -2.12 34.21 3.98
N GLN A 68 -0.91 34.70 4.26
CA GLN A 68 0.18 34.71 3.30
C GLN A 68 0.86 33.34 3.27
N LEU A 69 0.85 32.69 2.10
CA LEU A 69 1.60 31.46 1.87
C LEU A 69 3.11 31.75 1.97
N MET A 70 3.80 31.03 2.87
CA MET A 70 5.25 31.11 3.03
C MET A 70 5.95 30.09 2.12
N TYR A 71 5.59 28.82 2.25
CA TYR A 71 6.17 27.72 1.47
C TYR A 71 5.27 26.49 1.46
N GLN A 72 5.64 25.51 0.64
CA GLN A 72 4.95 24.23 0.50
C GLN A 72 5.89 23.08 0.84
N ILE A 73 5.32 22.01 1.37
CA ILE A 73 5.98 20.71 1.53
C ILE A 73 5.22 19.73 0.62
N PRO A 74 5.90 19.01 -0.30
CA PRO A 74 5.26 18.11 -1.27
C PRO A 74 4.86 16.77 -0.64
N ARG A 75 4.18 16.82 0.50
CA ARG A 75 3.53 15.69 1.17
C ARG A 75 2.41 16.16 2.10
N SER A 76 1.51 15.25 2.42
CA SER A 76 0.66 15.37 3.60
C SER A 76 1.36 14.81 4.85
N PHE A 77 0.86 15.25 6.00
CA PHE A 77 1.11 14.67 7.31
C PHE A 77 -0.16 13.96 7.78
N ASP A 78 -0.09 12.64 7.92
CA ASP A 78 -1.24 11.85 8.36
C ASP A 78 -1.56 12.20 9.81
N MET A 79 -2.82 12.56 10.05
CA MET A 79 -3.33 12.84 11.40
C MET A 79 -4.29 11.73 11.80
N LEU A 80 -3.76 10.75 12.52
CA LEU A 80 -4.51 9.61 13.03
C LEU A 80 -5.25 9.96 14.33
N LEU A 81 -6.41 9.33 14.52
CA LEU A 81 -7.26 9.53 15.70
C LEU A 81 -6.65 8.95 16.99
N ASP A 82 -5.68 8.04 16.87
CA ASP A 82 -5.17 7.19 17.94
C ASP A 82 -3.84 7.70 18.53
N ASN A 83 -3.71 9.00 18.82
CA ASN A 83 -2.52 9.64 19.45
C ASN A 83 -1.15 9.29 18.84
N SER A 84 -1.13 8.61 17.70
CA SER A 84 0.08 8.00 17.15
C SER A 84 0.83 8.95 16.23
N THR A 85 0.22 10.10 15.90
CA THR A 85 0.78 11.13 15.02
C THR A 85 0.57 12.54 15.55
N ARG A 86 1.54 13.43 15.36
CA ARG A 86 1.43 14.87 15.69
C ARG A 86 2.25 15.72 14.73
N VAL A 87 1.79 16.93 14.46
CA VAL A 87 2.55 17.97 13.76
C VAL A 87 2.84 19.11 14.75
N VAL A 88 4.02 19.70 14.67
CA VAL A 88 4.40 20.91 15.40
C VAL A 88 4.99 21.90 14.41
N LEU A 89 4.65 23.18 14.58
CA LEU A 89 5.17 24.31 13.81
C LEU A 89 5.86 25.28 14.76
N SER A 90 7.08 25.71 14.43
CA SER A 90 7.81 26.72 15.22
C SER A 90 7.08 28.08 15.21
N ASN A 91 7.38 28.91 16.21
CA ASN A 91 6.77 30.23 16.37
C ASN A 91 7.17 31.27 15.30
N ASP A 92 8.13 30.94 14.43
CA ASP A 92 8.50 31.73 13.24
C ASP A 92 8.01 31.08 11.93
N GLY A 93 7.30 29.96 12.02
CA GLY A 93 6.76 29.21 10.89
C GLY A 93 7.81 28.52 10.01
N ARG A 94 9.10 28.50 10.36
CA ARG A 94 10.16 27.94 9.49
C ARG A 94 10.41 26.46 9.68
N ILE A 95 10.13 25.92 10.87
CA ILE A 95 10.39 24.52 11.23
C ILE A 95 9.07 23.79 11.41
N VAL A 96 8.94 22.67 10.71
CA VAL A 96 7.83 21.72 10.87
C VAL A 96 8.41 20.41 11.37
N VAL A 97 7.89 19.91 12.48
CA VAL A 97 8.25 18.60 13.03
C VAL A 97 7.03 17.69 12.97
N TYR A 98 7.16 16.55 12.30
CA TYR A 98 6.11 15.54 12.25
C TYR A 98 6.54 14.29 13.01
N TYR A 99 5.67 13.85 13.89
CA TYR A 99 5.83 12.70 14.76
C TYR A 99 4.88 11.59 14.31
N GLN A 100 5.38 10.36 14.26
CA GLN A 100 4.58 9.15 14.04
C GLN A 100 5.18 7.94 14.78
N ASN A 101 4.32 7.14 15.40
CA ASN A 101 4.77 5.89 16.05
C ASN A 101 5.06 4.77 15.06
N LYS A 102 4.38 4.76 13.90
CA LYS A 102 4.50 3.70 12.91
C LYS A 102 5.36 4.15 11.73
N LYS A 103 6.43 3.39 11.45
CA LYS A 103 7.23 3.52 10.23
C LYS A 103 6.66 2.59 9.15
N TYR A 104 6.14 3.17 8.07
CA TYR A 104 5.48 2.42 7.00
C TYR A 104 6.43 1.96 5.90
N ARG A 105 7.51 2.70 5.66
CA ARG A 105 8.49 2.43 4.60
C ARG A 105 9.92 2.77 5.05
N PRO A 106 10.97 2.26 4.41
CA PRO A 106 12.34 2.43 4.91
C PRO A 106 12.93 3.83 4.73
N GLU A 107 12.40 4.65 3.82
CA GLU A 107 12.91 5.98 3.47
C GLU A 107 12.81 6.97 4.64
N LYS A 108 13.63 8.03 4.62
CA LYS A 108 13.80 8.98 5.73
C LYS A 108 12.53 9.76 6.03
N GLU A 109 11.73 10.05 5.01
CA GLU A 109 10.44 10.73 5.11
C GLU A 109 9.42 9.92 5.93
N TYR A 110 9.67 8.63 6.15
CA TYR A 110 8.84 7.73 6.95
C TYR A 110 9.45 7.37 8.30
N ASP A 111 10.56 7.99 8.67
CA ASP A 111 11.08 7.89 10.04
C ASP A 111 10.06 8.45 11.06
N ASN A 112 10.26 8.10 12.32
CA ASN A 112 9.30 8.36 13.38
C ASN A 112 9.21 9.84 13.76
N VAL A 113 10.31 10.58 13.59
CA VAL A 113 10.33 12.04 13.70
C VAL A 113 11.00 12.59 12.47
N VAL A 114 10.31 13.47 11.73
CA VAL A 114 10.85 14.11 10.54
C VAL A 114 10.77 15.63 10.70
N VAL A 115 11.86 16.29 10.35
CA VAL A 115 12.03 17.73 10.50
C VAL A 115 12.16 18.36 9.13
N TYR A 116 11.31 19.34 8.85
CA TYR A 116 11.38 20.17 7.66
C TYR A 116 11.77 21.58 8.05
N LYS A 117 12.65 22.20 7.24
CA LYS A 117 13.02 23.60 7.35
C LYS A 117 12.69 24.30 6.04
N GLU A 118 11.80 25.29 6.09
CA GLU A 118 11.39 26.11 4.94
C GLU A 118 10.99 25.27 3.71
N GLY A 119 10.25 24.18 3.93
CA GLY A 119 9.74 23.31 2.87
C GLY A 119 10.61 22.09 2.55
N LEU A 120 11.87 22.08 3.00
CA LEU A 120 12.84 21.04 2.68
C LEU A 120 13.03 20.06 3.83
N LEU A 121 13.17 18.77 3.53
CA LEU A 121 13.52 17.76 4.53
C LEU A 121 14.91 18.08 5.09
N PHE A 122 14.96 18.49 6.35
CA PHE A 122 16.18 18.85 7.03
C PHE A 122 16.86 17.62 7.66
N GLY A 123 16.06 16.78 8.32
CA GLY A 123 16.55 15.62 9.04
C GLY A 123 15.43 14.73 9.53
N SER A 124 15.81 13.57 10.06
CA SER A 124 14.86 12.59 10.58
C SER A 124 15.50 11.70 11.64
N PHE A 125 14.66 11.12 12.49
CA PHE A 125 15.05 10.22 13.57
C PHE A 125 14.14 8.99 13.60
N THR A 126 14.75 7.81 13.69
CA THR A 126 14.04 6.59 14.07
C THR A 126 13.61 6.65 15.53
N THR A 127 12.70 5.77 15.95
CA THR A 127 12.37 5.61 17.38
C THR A 127 13.63 5.43 18.23
N ASP A 128 14.57 4.58 17.81
CA ASP A 128 15.81 4.31 18.54
C ASP A 128 16.68 5.54 18.72
N GLN A 129 16.73 6.40 17.71
CA GLN A 129 17.50 7.63 17.75
C GLN A 129 16.83 8.69 18.64
N TYR A 130 15.50 8.75 18.62
CA TYR A 130 14.74 9.82 19.27
C TYR A 130 14.38 9.49 20.73
N ALA A 131 13.79 8.33 20.99
CA ALA A 131 13.24 7.94 22.29
C ALA A 131 14.25 7.24 23.22
N ASP A 132 15.49 7.02 22.77
CA ASP A 132 16.56 6.30 23.50
C ASP A 132 16.20 4.88 23.95
N CYS A 133 15.33 4.19 23.20
CA CYS A 133 14.93 2.81 23.45
C CYS A 133 15.08 1.96 22.19
N SER A 134 15.19 0.64 22.33
CA SER A 134 15.26 -0.25 21.17
C SER A 134 13.86 -0.54 20.64
N SER A 135 13.60 -0.35 19.35
CA SER A 135 12.31 -0.69 18.72
C SER A 135 11.95 -2.18 18.81
N LYS A 136 12.88 -3.03 19.29
CA LYS A 136 12.65 -4.47 19.56
C LYS A 136 12.08 -4.71 20.95
N GLU A 137 12.13 -3.73 21.84
CA GLU A 137 11.54 -3.80 23.17
C GLU A 137 10.04 -3.49 23.10
N ASN A 138 9.26 -4.14 23.97
CA ASN A 138 7.84 -3.80 24.11
C ASN A 138 7.71 -2.33 24.56
N ASN A 139 6.74 -1.63 23.96
CA ASN A 139 6.38 -0.23 24.27
C ASN A 139 7.44 0.83 23.91
N CYS A 140 8.43 0.53 23.06
CA CYS A 140 9.33 1.56 22.54
C CYS A 140 8.66 2.35 21.40
N THR A 141 8.11 3.52 21.72
CA THR A 141 7.44 4.44 20.78
C THR A 141 7.86 5.89 21.04
N VAL A 142 7.78 6.75 20.02
CA VAL A 142 8.12 8.19 20.17
C VAL A 142 7.04 8.95 20.93
N LEU A 143 5.77 8.63 20.66
CA LEU A 143 4.62 9.19 21.35
C LEU A 143 4.00 8.11 22.23
N TYR A 144 3.72 8.45 23.48
CA TYR A 144 2.95 7.63 24.40
C TYR A 144 1.56 7.40 23.80
N ASN A 145 1.11 6.15 23.83
CA ASN A 145 -0.19 5.80 23.30
C ASN A 145 -0.85 4.73 24.19
N ASN A 146 -1.89 5.14 24.91
CA ASN A 146 -2.74 4.27 25.71
C ASN A 146 -4.15 4.10 25.11
N TYR A 147 -4.37 4.50 23.85
CA TYR A 147 -5.69 4.62 23.22
C TYR A 147 -6.58 3.39 23.46
N ASP A 148 -6.08 2.18 23.18
CA ASP A 148 -6.86 0.94 23.36
C ASP A 148 -7.04 0.54 24.83
N ALA A 149 -6.09 0.89 25.70
CA ALA A 149 -6.11 0.51 27.10
C ALA A 149 -7.18 1.28 27.89
N VAL A 150 -7.43 2.54 27.50
CA VAL A 150 -8.31 3.46 28.23
C VAL A 150 -9.75 3.43 27.75
N ILE A 151 -10.04 2.77 26.61
CA ILE A 151 -11.42 2.65 26.12
C ILE A 151 -12.17 1.59 26.94
N ASP A 152 -13.34 1.97 27.46
CA ASP A 152 -14.31 1.03 28.00
C ASP A 152 -15.17 0.50 26.85
N TYR A 153 -14.67 -0.51 26.14
CA TYR A 153 -15.36 -1.10 25.00
C TYR A 153 -16.77 -1.63 25.33
N LYS A 154 -17.00 -2.00 26.60
CA LYS A 154 -18.30 -2.51 27.04
C LYS A 154 -19.31 -1.37 27.22
N ARG A 155 -18.89 -0.25 27.81
CA ARG A 155 -19.74 0.94 27.98
C ARG A 155 -19.85 1.79 26.72
N SER A 156 -18.87 1.71 25.83
CA SER A 156 -18.86 2.45 24.57
C SER A 156 -19.79 1.87 23.51
N ASP A 157 -20.45 0.74 23.78
CA ASP A 157 -21.30 0.04 22.81
C ASP A 157 -20.60 -0.21 21.45
N TYR A 158 -19.30 -0.52 21.52
CA TYR A 158 -18.44 -0.73 20.36
C TYR A 158 -19.03 -1.75 19.38
N GLY A 159 -19.21 -1.33 18.13
CA GLY A 159 -19.80 -2.13 17.05
C GLY A 159 -21.30 -1.93 16.82
N LYS A 160 -21.98 -1.08 17.62
CA LYS A 160 -23.36 -0.63 17.37
C LYS A 160 -23.42 0.68 16.56
N ALA A 161 -24.57 0.98 15.98
CA ALA A 161 -24.78 2.17 15.14
C ALA A 161 -24.68 3.51 15.92
N ASP A 162 -24.90 3.45 17.22
CA ASP A 162 -24.89 4.57 18.18
C ASP A 162 -23.62 4.57 19.05
N TYR A 163 -22.51 4.05 18.53
CA TYR A 163 -21.21 4.04 19.21
C TYR A 163 -20.85 5.43 19.75
N GLU A 164 -20.70 5.53 21.07
CA GLU A 164 -20.16 6.71 21.75
C GLU A 164 -18.94 6.29 22.57
N LYS A 165 -17.79 6.93 22.32
CA LYS A 165 -16.54 6.56 22.99
C LYS A 165 -16.61 6.90 24.48
N VAL A 166 -16.56 5.89 25.33
CA VAL A 166 -16.51 6.02 26.79
C VAL A 166 -15.13 5.60 27.29
N LEU A 167 -14.45 6.50 28.01
CA LEU A 167 -13.17 6.23 28.65
C LEU A 167 -13.36 5.56 30.01
N ARG A 168 -12.43 4.69 30.38
CA ARG A 168 -12.29 4.17 31.75
C ARG A 168 -11.79 5.28 32.67
N SER A 169 -12.05 5.14 33.96
CA SER A 169 -11.41 5.99 34.97
C SER A 169 -9.89 5.78 34.91
N MET A 170 -9.15 6.87 34.98
CA MET A 170 -7.68 6.91 34.98
C MET A 170 -7.21 7.76 36.16
N ASP A 171 -5.93 7.63 36.52
CA ASP A 171 -5.28 8.63 37.36
C ASP A 171 -4.98 9.90 36.54
N GLU A 172 -4.65 10.99 37.24
CA GLU A 172 -4.42 12.31 36.64
C GLU A 172 -3.30 12.27 35.59
N ASP A 173 -2.25 11.49 35.84
CA ASP A 173 -1.08 11.41 34.97
C ASP A 173 -1.39 10.64 33.68
N GLU A 174 -2.11 9.52 33.74
CA GLU A 174 -2.59 8.80 32.57
C GLU A 174 -3.61 9.61 31.76
N GLU A 175 -4.49 10.36 32.43
CA GLU A 175 -5.41 11.26 31.76
C GLU A 175 -4.67 12.40 31.04
N TRP A 176 -3.63 12.95 31.67
CA TRP A 176 -2.76 13.93 31.03
C TRP A 176 -2.04 13.33 29.82
N LEU A 177 -1.43 12.15 29.97
CA LEU A 177 -0.73 11.47 28.87
C LEU A 177 -1.67 11.12 27.71
N HIS A 178 -2.92 10.75 28.00
CA HIS A 178 -3.93 10.48 26.97
C HIS A 178 -4.22 11.72 26.10
N HIS A 179 -4.19 12.91 26.68
CA HIS A 179 -4.56 14.14 25.98
C HIS A 179 -3.36 14.97 25.49
N LYS A 180 -2.23 14.89 26.20
CA LYS A 180 -1.11 15.83 26.12
C LYS A 180 0.27 15.16 26.10
N MET A 181 0.42 13.95 25.58
CA MET A 181 1.74 13.29 25.44
C MET A 181 2.80 14.08 24.63
N LEU A 182 2.37 15.14 23.94
CA LEU A 182 3.24 16.15 23.34
C LEU A 182 2.76 17.54 23.74
N VAL A 183 3.65 18.34 24.32
CA VAL A 183 3.44 19.76 24.65
C VAL A 183 4.58 20.62 24.12
N VAL A 184 4.30 21.91 23.91
CA VAL A 184 5.24 22.87 23.33
C VAL A 184 5.26 24.14 24.17
N LYS A 185 6.46 24.67 24.43
CA LYS A 185 6.64 25.96 25.08
C LYS A 185 7.89 26.66 24.56
N ASP A 186 7.75 27.90 24.14
CA ASP A 186 8.85 28.77 23.69
C ASP A 186 9.79 28.07 22.68
N ASN A 187 9.22 27.47 21.61
CA ASN A 187 9.94 26.71 20.57
C ASN A 187 10.62 25.40 21.03
N ILE A 188 10.32 24.92 22.23
CA ILE A 188 10.79 23.64 22.76
C ILE A 188 9.64 22.63 22.76
N ILE A 189 9.88 21.45 22.18
CA ILE A 189 8.92 20.36 22.10
C ILE A 189 9.26 19.31 23.14
N TYR A 190 8.28 18.94 23.96
CA TYR A 190 8.39 17.88 24.95
C TYR A 190 7.50 16.71 24.52
N THR A 191 8.10 15.55 24.28
CA THR A 191 7.40 14.33 23.89
C THR A 191 7.62 13.24 24.92
N VAL A 192 6.53 12.60 25.37
CA VAL A 192 6.60 11.42 26.24
C VAL A 192 6.56 10.15 25.38
N SER A 193 7.52 9.26 25.58
CA SER A 193 7.62 7.96 24.90
C SER A 193 6.72 6.90 25.54
N GLY A 194 6.54 5.76 24.88
CA GLY A 194 5.82 4.61 25.45
C GLY A 194 6.47 4.02 26.72
N GLN A 195 7.74 4.31 26.98
CA GLN A 195 8.46 3.95 28.20
C GLN A 195 8.38 5.04 29.29
N LYS A 196 7.51 6.04 29.12
CA LYS A 196 7.39 7.22 30.00
C LYS A 196 8.73 7.96 30.19
N LYS A 197 9.49 8.08 29.11
CA LYS A 197 10.68 8.95 29.03
C LYS A 197 10.35 10.19 28.22
N ILE A 198 10.90 11.32 28.61
CA ILE A 198 10.74 12.58 27.92
C ILE A 198 11.95 12.81 27.01
N SER A 199 11.65 13.19 25.78
CA SER A 199 12.61 13.80 24.85
C SER A 199 12.26 15.28 24.69
N VAL A 200 13.28 16.13 24.72
CA VAL A 200 13.19 17.59 24.62
C VAL A 200 13.88 18.01 23.31
N PHE A 201 13.12 18.59 22.40
CA PHE A 201 13.61 19.00 21.09
C PHE A 201 13.50 20.52 20.92
N HIS A 202 14.65 21.17 20.76
CA HIS A 202 14.76 22.60 20.56
C HIS A 202 14.67 22.92 19.06
N THR A 203 13.67 23.70 18.64
CA THR A 203 13.48 23.97 17.21
C THR A 203 14.40 25.07 16.66
N ASP A 204 14.95 25.93 17.52
CA ASP A 204 15.82 27.04 17.12
C ASP A 204 17.23 26.58 16.68
N ASP A 205 17.82 25.63 17.41
CA ASP A 205 19.15 25.08 17.15
C ASP A 205 19.14 23.59 16.76
N LEU A 206 17.96 22.96 16.76
CA LEU A 206 17.72 21.58 16.35
C LEU A 206 18.45 20.56 17.23
N VAL A 207 18.57 20.88 18.53
CA VAL A 207 19.16 20.01 19.56
C VAL A 207 18.10 19.09 20.16
N LEU A 208 18.47 17.81 20.33
CA LEU A 208 17.66 16.78 20.97
C LEU A 208 18.31 16.33 22.28
N GLU A 209 17.61 16.51 23.39
CA GLU A 209 17.93 15.91 24.68
C GLU A 209 16.96 14.75 24.96
N LYS A 210 17.45 13.65 25.53
CA LYS A 210 16.68 12.41 25.66
C LYS A 210 16.83 11.77 27.04
N ASN A 211 15.97 10.79 27.31
CA ASN A 211 16.02 9.93 28.50
C ASN A 211 15.84 10.67 29.84
N VAL A 212 14.97 11.68 29.85
CA VAL A 212 14.52 12.33 31.10
C VAL A 212 13.33 11.56 31.66
N ASP A 213 13.31 11.25 32.95
CA ASP A 213 12.17 10.55 33.57
C ASP A 213 10.92 11.44 33.58
N PHE A 214 9.77 10.90 33.17
CA PHE A 214 8.50 11.64 33.15
C PHE A 214 8.17 12.29 34.50
N GLU A 215 8.27 11.54 35.59
CA GLU A 215 8.01 12.00 36.96
C GLU A 215 8.81 13.25 37.37
N LYS A 216 10.01 13.44 36.79
CA LYS A 216 10.88 14.58 37.12
C LYS A 216 10.45 15.86 36.43
N LEU A 217 10.01 15.77 35.18
CA LEU A 217 9.70 16.95 34.36
C LEU A 217 8.22 17.26 34.29
N TYR A 218 7.35 16.26 34.49
CA TYR A 218 5.89 16.39 34.44
C TYR A 218 5.35 17.58 35.25
N PRO A 219 5.78 17.80 36.52
CA PRO A 219 5.29 18.95 37.30
C PRO A 219 5.54 20.32 36.66
N PHE A 220 6.56 20.43 35.79
CA PHE A 220 6.94 21.66 35.10
C PHE A 220 6.22 21.83 33.76
N ILE A 221 5.92 20.74 33.07
CA ILE A 221 5.35 20.77 31.71
C ILE A 221 3.83 20.54 31.67
N LYS A 222 3.21 20.15 32.79
CA LYS A 222 1.78 19.78 32.84
C LYS A 222 0.83 20.87 32.32
N ASP A 223 1.22 22.13 32.51
CA ASP A 223 0.43 23.31 32.14
C ASP A 223 0.77 23.83 30.73
N PHE A 224 1.77 23.24 30.06
CA PHE A 224 2.13 23.64 28.71
C PHE A 224 1.04 23.21 27.70
N PRO A 225 0.85 24.00 26.63
CA PRO A 225 -0.14 23.68 25.62
C PRO A 225 0.35 22.56 24.69
N SER A 226 -0.58 21.76 24.19
CA SER A 226 -0.34 20.92 23.02
C SER A 226 -0.60 21.72 21.74
N PRO A 227 0.04 21.35 20.61
CA PRO A 227 -0.25 21.98 19.31
C PRO A 227 -1.74 21.91 18.99
N LYS A 228 -2.34 23.07 18.75
CA LYS A 228 -3.75 23.14 18.36
C LYS A 228 -3.89 22.62 16.94
N THR A 229 -4.61 21.51 16.78
CA THR A 229 -4.88 20.90 15.48
C THR A 229 -6.37 20.66 15.28
N THR A 230 -6.87 21.02 14.09
CA THR A 230 -8.20 20.65 13.62
C THR A 230 -8.06 19.67 12.46
N ILE A 231 -9.01 18.74 12.34
CA ILE A 231 -9.03 17.75 11.26
C ILE A 231 -10.42 17.78 10.64
N LEU A 232 -10.48 18.04 9.35
CA LEU A 232 -11.66 17.90 8.51
C LEU A 232 -11.54 16.60 7.71
N ASN A 233 -12.49 15.70 7.91
CA ASN A 233 -12.57 14.45 7.18
C ASN A 233 -13.44 14.63 5.94
N VAL A 234 -12.80 14.92 4.80
CA VAL A 234 -13.51 15.14 3.54
C VAL A 234 -13.98 13.80 2.95
N PRO A 235 -15.26 13.64 2.59
CA PRO A 235 -15.74 12.38 2.00
C PRO A 235 -14.98 12.00 0.73
N LYS A 236 -14.45 10.78 0.66
CA LYS A 236 -13.78 10.28 -0.54
C LYS A 236 -14.80 9.96 -1.63
N THR A 237 -14.58 10.48 -2.84
CA THR A 237 -15.38 10.11 -4.01
C THR A 237 -15.24 8.62 -4.33
N ARG A 238 -16.37 7.91 -4.42
CA ARG A 238 -16.44 6.47 -4.74
C ARG A 238 -16.66 6.21 -6.24
N MET A 239 -15.96 6.96 -7.08
CA MET A 239 -15.99 6.76 -8.53
C MET A 239 -14.73 6.03 -9.01
N THR A 240 -14.87 5.30 -10.10
CA THR A 240 -13.74 4.77 -10.87
C THR A 240 -13.49 5.67 -12.10
N ILE A 241 -12.27 5.62 -12.65
CA ILE A 241 -11.87 6.53 -13.72
C ILE A 241 -12.79 6.43 -14.96
N ASP A 242 -13.35 5.26 -15.24
CA ASP A 242 -14.28 5.03 -16.36
C ASP A 242 -15.64 5.71 -16.18
N GLN A 243 -15.94 6.21 -14.98
CA GLN A 243 -17.17 6.93 -14.68
C GLN A 243 -17.03 8.45 -14.83
N PHE A 244 -15.81 8.97 -14.98
CA PHE A 244 -15.62 10.39 -15.25
C PHE A 244 -16.15 10.75 -16.63
N ILE A 245 -16.94 11.82 -16.66
CA ILE A 245 -17.57 12.35 -17.88
C ILE A 245 -16.73 13.52 -18.37
N GLU A 246 -16.37 13.51 -19.65
CA GLU A 246 -15.68 14.61 -20.29
C GLU A 246 -16.68 15.73 -20.62
N LYS A 247 -16.34 16.97 -20.25
CA LYS A 247 -17.26 18.13 -20.27
C LYS A 247 -17.76 18.48 -21.65
N LYS A 248 -16.92 18.37 -22.68
CA LYS A 248 -17.27 18.81 -24.04
C LYS A 248 -18.19 17.82 -24.74
N SER A 249 -17.91 16.53 -24.59
CA SER A 249 -18.62 15.44 -25.27
C SER A 249 -19.79 14.91 -24.45
N GLY A 250 -19.76 15.03 -23.12
CA GLY A 250 -20.71 14.36 -22.22
C GLY A 250 -20.51 12.85 -22.15
N GLU A 251 -19.38 12.33 -22.65
CA GLU A 251 -19.10 10.90 -22.70
C GLU A 251 -18.09 10.48 -21.63
N THR A 252 -18.16 9.22 -21.22
CA THR A 252 -17.17 8.65 -20.31
C THR A 252 -15.85 8.37 -21.01
N LEU A 253 -14.75 8.31 -20.26
CA LEU A 253 -13.44 7.92 -20.82
C LEU A 253 -13.51 6.61 -21.61
N ASN A 254 -14.26 5.62 -21.12
CA ASN A 254 -14.42 4.35 -21.83
C ASN A 254 -15.06 4.53 -23.22
N ARG A 255 -16.11 5.35 -23.34
CA ARG A 255 -16.77 5.64 -24.63
C ARG A 255 -15.86 6.41 -25.58
N LEU A 256 -15.08 7.36 -25.04
CA LEU A 256 -14.09 8.10 -25.81
C LEU A 256 -13.02 7.18 -26.40
N LEU A 257 -12.51 6.24 -25.62
CA LEU A 257 -11.51 5.26 -26.07
C LEU A 257 -12.09 4.24 -27.06
N GLU A 258 -13.33 3.77 -26.87
CA GLU A 258 -14.03 2.95 -27.87
C GLU A 258 -14.07 3.63 -29.24
N LYS A 259 -14.44 4.91 -29.29
CA LYS A 259 -14.51 5.67 -30.54
C LYS A 259 -13.13 5.93 -31.14
N ARG A 260 -12.16 6.35 -30.32
CA ARG A 260 -10.80 6.66 -30.78
C ARG A 260 -10.14 5.47 -31.47
N TYR A 261 -10.24 4.29 -30.87
CA TYR A 261 -9.58 3.08 -31.37
C TYR A 261 -10.48 2.21 -32.26
N ASN A 262 -11.74 2.61 -32.46
CA ASN A 262 -12.77 1.79 -33.12
C ASN A 262 -12.86 0.39 -32.50
N LEU A 263 -12.97 0.36 -31.17
CA LEU A 263 -13.05 -0.86 -30.36
C LEU A 263 -14.34 -0.91 -29.56
N LYS A 264 -14.67 -2.11 -29.09
CA LYS A 264 -15.77 -2.37 -28.17
C LYS A 264 -15.22 -2.73 -26.81
N SER A 265 -15.65 -2.03 -25.77
CA SER A 265 -15.25 -2.32 -24.39
C SER A 265 -15.93 -3.58 -23.88
N VAL A 266 -15.21 -4.26 -22.98
CA VAL A 266 -15.61 -5.49 -22.32
C VAL A 266 -15.08 -5.40 -20.88
N SER A 267 -15.92 -5.77 -19.91
CA SER A 267 -15.47 -5.84 -18.52
C SER A 267 -14.27 -6.77 -18.40
N ARG A 268 -13.23 -6.34 -17.68
CA ARG A 268 -12.00 -7.13 -17.47
C ARG A 268 -12.27 -8.50 -16.83
N ASN A 269 -13.37 -8.63 -16.09
CA ASN A 269 -13.75 -9.86 -15.38
C ASN A 269 -14.68 -10.78 -16.19
N ASP A 270 -15.01 -10.42 -17.44
CA ASP A 270 -15.85 -11.26 -18.30
C ASP A 270 -15.06 -12.47 -18.84
N LYS A 271 -15.14 -13.58 -18.10
CA LYS A 271 -14.48 -14.84 -18.47
C LYS A 271 -14.97 -15.40 -19.80
N LYS A 272 -16.24 -15.18 -20.15
CA LYS A 272 -16.80 -15.69 -21.42
C LYS A 272 -16.16 -14.92 -22.58
N ALA A 273 -16.18 -13.60 -22.52
CA ALA A 273 -15.54 -12.78 -23.54
C ALA A 273 -14.03 -13.05 -23.65
N ALA A 274 -13.33 -13.26 -22.52
CA ALA A 274 -11.91 -13.60 -22.52
C ALA A 274 -11.59 -14.96 -23.18
N SER A 275 -12.51 -15.93 -23.09
CA SER A 275 -12.38 -17.22 -23.78
C SER A 275 -12.67 -17.14 -25.27
N GLU A 276 -13.58 -16.26 -25.68
CA GLU A 276 -14.10 -16.19 -27.04
C GLU A 276 -13.32 -15.23 -27.94
N PHE A 277 -12.87 -14.10 -27.39
CA PHE A 277 -12.30 -12.99 -28.15
C PHE A 277 -10.85 -12.70 -27.74
N GLN A 278 -10.10 -12.10 -28.66
CA GLN A 278 -8.87 -11.43 -28.30
C GLN A 278 -9.21 -10.13 -27.60
N LEU A 279 -8.69 -9.96 -26.39
CA LEU A 279 -8.86 -8.77 -25.58
C LEU A 279 -7.55 -7.99 -25.56
N TYR A 280 -7.66 -6.67 -25.63
CA TYR A 280 -6.58 -5.72 -25.48
C TYR A 280 -6.85 -4.88 -24.24
N HIS A 281 -5.84 -4.65 -23.41
CA HIS A 281 -6.00 -4.07 -22.09
C HIS A 281 -5.45 -2.65 -22.04
N ILE A 282 -6.18 -1.80 -21.32
CA ILE A 282 -5.71 -0.50 -20.85
C ILE A 282 -5.97 -0.45 -19.35
N SER A 283 -4.92 -0.17 -18.59
CA SER A 283 -5.03 0.12 -17.17
C SER A 283 -4.24 1.36 -16.79
N MET A 284 -4.81 2.17 -15.91
CA MET A 284 -4.20 3.42 -15.49
C MET A 284 -4.64 3.79 -14.07
N THR A 285 -3.80 4.60 -13.42
CA THR A 285 -4.05 5.22 -12.12
C THR A 285 -3.64 6.67 -12.20
N GLY A 286 -4.26 7.54 -11.39
CA GLY A 286 -3.91 8.95 -11.41
C GLY A 286 -4.71 9.79 -10.44
N TYR A 287 -4.45 11.10 -10.45
CA TYR A 287 -5.20 12.07 -9.68
C TYR A 287 -6.19 12.81 -10.57
N MET A 288 -7.46 12.87 -10.16
CA MET A 288 -8.41 13.81 -10.75
C MET A 288 -8.27 15.14 -10.00
N THR A 289 -7.93 16.19 -10.73
CA THR A 289 -7.83 17.55 -10.19
C THR A 289 -9.20 18.21 -10.09
N ARG A 290 -9.34 19.19 -9.19
CA ARG A 290 -10.55 20.03 -9.09
C ARG A 290 -10.85 20.86 -10.35
N PHE A 291 -9.93 20.89 -11.30
CA PHE A 291 -10.08 21.57 -12.58
C PHE A 291 -10.44 20.60 -13.72
N GLY A 292 -10.56 19.29 -13.45
CA GLY A 292 -10.98 18.29 -14.42
C GLY A 292 -9.85 17.67 -15.24
N PHE A 293 -8.59 17.87 -14.85
CA PHE A 293 -7.44 17.15 -15.43
C PHE A 293 -7.22 15.81 -14.73
N LEU A 294 -6.90 14.78 -15.50
CA LEU A 294 -6.47 13.49 -14.99
C LEU A 294 -4.94 13.38 -15.08
N GLU A 295 -4.26 13.57 -13.95
CA GLU A 295 -2.80 13.43 -13.83
C GLU A 295 -2.42 11.96 -13.65
N LEU A 296 -1.95 11.30 -14.72
CA LEU A 296 -1.60 9.88 -14.67
C LEU A 296 -0.35 9.62 -13.83
N THR A 297 -0.43 8.66 -12.91
CA THR A 297 0.72 8.13 -12.16
C THR A 297 1.22 6.82 -12.75
N SER A 298 0.35 6.06 -13.41
CA SER A 298 0.72 4.86 -14.15
C SER A 298 -0.20 4.65 -15.35
N LEU A 299 0.38 4.06 -16.41
CA LEU A 299 -0.33 3.63 -17.60
C LEU A 299 0.33 2.36 -18.14
N ASP A 300 -0.46 1.28 -18.17
CA ASP A 300 -0.09 -0.02 -18.71
C ASP A 300 -1.09 -0.41 -19.80
N VAL A 301 -0.56 -0.68 -20.99
CA VAL A 301 -1.34 -0.89 -22.21
C VAL A 301 -0.73 -2.00 -23.06
N ASP A 302 -1.58 -2.77 -23.73
CA ASP A 302 -1.09 -3.75 -24.70
C ASP A 302 -0.43 -3.07 -25.91
N PRO A 303 0.51 -3.75 -26.61
CA PRO A 303 1.27 -3.19 -27.75
C PRO A 303 0.43 -2.64 -28.91
N ARG A 304 -0.87 -2.94 -28.95
CA ARG A 304 -1.79 -2.38 -29.94
C ARG A 304 -2.02 -0.87 -29.74
N PHE A 305 -1.84 -0.36 -28.53
CA PHE A 305 -2.05 1.04 -28.20
C PHE A 305 -0.72 1.79 -28.24
N ASP A 306 -0.71 2.94 -28.91
CA ASP A 306 0.40 3.88 -28.77
C ASP A 306 0.29 4.58 -27.41
N LYS A 307 1.23 4.26 -26.52
CA LYS A 307 1.23 4.76 -25.15
C LYS A 307 1.41 6.28 -25.07
N GLU A 308 2.26 6.86 -25.91
CA GLU A 308 2.54 8.30 -25.89
C GLU A 308 1.38 9.10 -26.46
N ASP A 309 0.77 8.60 -27.54
CA ASP A 309 -0.44 9.18 -28.12
C ASP A 309 -1.61 9.13 -27.13
N LEU A 310 -1.78 8.01 -26.41
CA LEU A 310 -2.83 7.88 -25.40
C LEU A 310 -2.66 8.85 -24.23
N ILE A 311 -1.42 9.07 -23.76
CA ILE A 311 -1.13 10.07 -22.71
C ILE A 311 -1.55 11.46 -23.19
N LYS A 312 -1.08 11.88 -24.37
CA LYS A 312 -1.43 13.19 -24.96
C LYS A 312 -2.94 13.35 -25.11
N TYR A 313 -3.61 12.30 -25.59
CA TYR A 313 -5.07 12.33 -25.73
C TYR A 313 -5.76 12.54 -24.38
N ILE A 314 -5.34 11.85 -23.32
CA ILE A 314 -5.91 11.99 -21.97
C ILE A 314 -5.63 13.38 -21.39
N ASP A 315 -4.41 13.91 -21.59
CA ASP A 315 -4.00 15.24 -21.13
C ASP A 315 -4.84 16.37 -21.77
N ASP A 316 -5.35 16.15 -22.98
CA ASP A 316 -6.24 17.08 -23.69
C ASP A 316 -7.70 17.03 -23.20
N LEU A 317 -8.12 15.96 -22.49
CA LEU A 317 -9.48 15.84 -21.98
C LEU A 317 -9.73 16.74 -20.76
N ARG A 318 -10.97 17.20 -20.60
CA ARG A 318 -11.41 17.93 -19.41
C ARG A 318 -12.64 17.25 -18.83
N PHE A 319 -12.45 16.57 -17.71
CA PHE A 319 -13.52 15.87 -17.00
C PHE A 319 -14.33 16.82 -16.12
N ASP A 320 -15.55 16.42 -15.79
CA ASP A 320 -16.37 17.11 -14.79
C ASP A 320 -15.79 16.87 -13.38
N PRO A 321 -15.25 17.91 -12.71
CA PRO A 321 -14.69 17.78 -11.37
C PRO A 321 -15.75 17.93 -10.29
N ALA A 322 -17.05 18.04 -10.61
CA ALA A 322 -18.12 18.22 -9.62
C ALA A 322 -18.14 17.14 -8.52
N THR A 323 -17.47 16.02 -8.75
CA THR A 323 -17.35 14.91 -7.83
C THR A 323 -16.15 15.03 -6.88
N ILE A 324 -15.26 16.00 -7.11
CA ILE A 324 -14.12 16.32 -6.24
C ILE A 324 -14.54 17.44 -5.30
N ASP A 325 -14.40 17.20 -4.00
CA ASP A 325 -14.73 18.20 -2.99
C ASP A 325 -13.86 19.46 -3.14
N HIS A 326 -14.47 20.63 -2.93
CA HIS A 326 -13.82 21.93 -3.03
C HIS A 326 -12.62 22.12 -2.09
N GLU A 327 -12.56 21.38 -0.98
CA GLU A 327 -11.43 21.39 -0.04
C GLU A 327 -10.19 20.68 -0.61
N LEU A 328 -10.35 19.83 -1.63
CA LEU A 328 -9.27 19.06 -2.22
C LEU A 328 -8.78 19.71 -3.52
N PRO A 329 -7.46 19.95 -3.70
CA PRO A 329 -6.91 20.37 -4.98
C PRO A 329 -7.03 19.26 -6.03
N LYS A 330 -6.89 18.01 -5.59
CA LYS A 330 -7.03 16.78 -6.37
C LYS A 330 -7.26 15.58 -5.46
N GLN A 331 -7.78 14.50 -6.02
CA GLN A 331 -7.95 13.22 -5.32
C GLN A 331 -7.37 12.08 -6.17
N TYR A 332 -6.74 11.11 -5.51
CA TYR A 332 -6.22 9.90 -6.12
C TYR A 332 -7.35 8.92 -6.44
N PHE A 333 -7.34 8.40 -7.67
CA PHE A 333 -8.23 7.36 -8.14
C PHE A 333 -7.42 6.14 -8.54
N ASN A 334 -7.71 5.05 -7.86
CA ASN A 334 -7.12 3.77 -8.18
C ASN A 334 -7.96 3.06 -9.25
N TYR A 335 -7.28 2.37 -10.15
CA TYR A 335 -7.85 1.43 -11.13
C TYR A 335 -8.89 1.99 -12.11
N TYR A 336 -8.42 2.53 -13.23
CA TYR A 336 -9.06 2.21 -14.51
C TYR A 336 -8.51 0.87 -14.99
N ALA A 337 -9.37 -0.08 -15.34
CA ALA A 337 -8.94 -1.34 -15.92
C ALA A 337 -10.02 -1.89 -16.85
N MET A 338 -9.84 -1.67 -18.15
CA MET A 338 -10.80 -2.08 -19.16
C MET A 338 -10.17 -2.99 -20.21
N SER A 339 -10.96 -3.92 -20.73
CA SER A 339 -10.60 -4.73 -21.88
C SER A 339 -11.35 -4.22 -23.11
N TYR A 340 -10.71 -4.35 -24.26
CA TYR A 340 -11.23 -3.93 -25.55
C TYR A 340 -11.11 -5.06 -26.54
N ARG A 341 -12.01 -5.12 -27.50
CA ARG A 341 -11.93 -6.04 -28.63
C ARG A 341 -12.37 -5.36 -29.90
N ASN A 342 -12.09 -6.01 -31.03
CA ASN A 342 -12.69 -5.63 -32.30
C ASN A 342 -14.23 -5.63 -32.18
N PRO A 343 -14.94 -4.58 -32.65
CA PRO A 343 -16.39 -4.51 -32.55
C PRO A 343 -17.09 -5.58 -33.41
N ASN A 344 -16.45 -6.07 -34.46
CA ASN A 344 -16.93 -7.20 -35.25
C ASN A 344 -16.54 -8.53 -34.59
N ASP A 345 -17.54 -9.30 -34.15
CA ASP A 345 -17.35 -10.56 -33.43
C ASP A 345 -16.57 -11.61 -34.22
N ASN A 346 -16.72 -11.66 -35.56
CA ASN A 346 -15.98 -12.61 -36.38
C ASN A 346 -14.49 -12.24 -36.42
N VAL A 347 -14.19 -10.95 -36.65
CA VAL A 347 -12.81 -10.48 -36.64
C VAL A 347 -12.17 -10.67 -35.26
N ALA A 348 -12.89 -10.37 -34.18
CA ALA A 348 -12.40 -10.58 -32.81
C ALA A 348 -12.10 -12.06 -32.49
N ARG A 349 -12.88 -13.01 -33.04
CA ARG A 349 -12.64 -14.45 -32.92
C ARG A 349 -11.44 -14.89 -33.77
N ASP A 350 -11.32 -14.38 -34.98
CA ASP A 350 -10.18 -14.69 -35.86
C ASP A 350 -8.87 -14.18 -35.26
N GLU A 351 -8.88 -12.97 -34.68
CA GLU A 351 -7.76 -12.41 -33.90
C GLU A 351 -7.40 -13.33 -32.72
N LYS A 352 -8.39 -13.90 -32.02
CA LYS A 352 -8.17 -14.85 -30.92
C LYS A 352 -7.51 -16.14 -31.39
N ILE A 353 -7.99 -16.69 -32.49
CA ILE A 353 -7.43 -17.91 -33.08
C ILE A 353 -5.98 -17.67 -33.50
N ALA A 354 -5.71 -16.55 -34.18
CA ALA A 354 -4.36 -16.16 -34.58
C ALA A 354 -3.43 -15.96 -33.37
N PHE A 355 -3.91 -15.27 -32.32
CA PHE A 355 -3.17 -15.08 -31.08
C PHE A 355 -2.85 -16.43 -30.40
N ASN A 356 -3.84 -17.29 -30.22
CA ASN A 356 -3.64 -18.62 -29.61
C ASN A 356 -2.66 -19.47 -30.42
N LYS A 357 -2.72 -19.38 -31.76
CA LYS A 357 -1.77 -20.05 -32.65
C LYS A 357 -0.36 -19.52 -32.45
N ALA A 358 -0.17 -18.20 -32.43
CA ALA A 358 1.13 -17.57 -32.19
C ALA A 358 1.70 -17.93 -30.80
N VAL A 359 0.86 -17.93 -29.74
CA VAL A 359 1.25 -18.37 -28.39
C VAL A 359 1.72 -19.82 -28.41
N LYS A 360 1.01 -20.71 -29.12
CA LYS A 360 1.39 -22.12 -29.26
C LYS A 360 2.69 -22.29 -30.04
N GLU A 361 2.88 -21.55 -31.12
CA GLU A 361 4.12 -21.56 -31.91
C GLU A 361 5.31 -21.07 -31.10
N GLU A 362 5.13 -20.00 -30.33
CA GLU A 362 6.16 -19.48 -29.42
C GLU A 362 6.47 -20.47 -28.30
N GLN A 363 5.47 -21.15 -27.75
CA GLN A 363 5.67 -22.26 -26.80
C GLN A 363 6.56 -23.34 -27.40
N LEU A 364 6.21 -23.87 -28.58
CA LEU A 364 6.99 -24.89 -29.28
C LEU A 364 8.42 -24.42 -29.61
N ARG A 365 8.60 -23.12 -29.89
CA ARG A 365 9.92 -22.53 -30.09
C ARG A 365 10.71 -22.54 -28.77
N ARG A 366 10.12 -22.08 -27.67
CA ARG A 366 10.74 -22.01 -26.33
C ARG A 366 11.10 -23.38 -25.75
N GLU A 367 10.41 -24.44 -26.14
CA GLU A 367 10.77 -25.83 -25.80
C GLU A 367 12.15 -26.25 -26.33
N ARG A 368 12.67 -25.57 -27.36
CA ARG A 368 13.95 -25.91 -27.99
C ARG A 368 15.10 -25.01 -27.55
N LEU A 369 14.79 -23.91 -26.86
CA LEU A 369 15.78 -22.93 -26.44
C LEU A 369 16.50 -23.40 -25.17
N ASP A 370 17.81 -23.19 -25.14
CA ASP A 370 18.59 -23.37 -23.92
C ASP A 370 18.63 -22.14 -23.03
N THR A 371 18.30 -20.98 -23.59
CA THR A 371 18.33 -19.68 -22.94
C THR A 371 17.09 -18.88 -23.33
N ILE A 372 16.41 -18.30 -22.34
CA ILE A 372 15.26 -17.41 -22.56
C ILE A 372 15.50 -16.14 -21.74
N ASN A 373 15.39 -14.97 -22.37
CA ASN A 373 15.59 -13.66 -21.74
C ASN A 373 16.90 -13.55 -20.93
N GLY A 374 17.98 -14.14 -21.43
CA GLY A 374 19.29 -14.15 -20.76
C GLY A 374 19.47 -15.19 -19.65
N PHE A 375 18.45 -16.00 -19.36
CA PHE A 375 18.51 -17.07 -18.37
C PHE A 375 18.64 -18.43 -19.02
N TYR A 376 19.67 -19.19 -18.63
CA TYR A 376 19.78 -20.59 -18.99
C TYR A 376 18.64 -21.40 -18.37
N ILE A 377 17.98 -22.22 -19.18
CA ILE A 377 16.80 -23.00 -18.80
C ILE A 377 17.25 -24.44 -18.50
N PRO A 378 17.11 -24.97 -17.29
CA PRO A 378 17.46 -26.38 -17.03
C PRO A 378 16.67 -27.36 -17.92
N ARG A 379 17.25 -28.50 -18.31
CA ARG A 379 16.57 -29.58 -19.04
C ARG A 379 15.92 -30.60 -18.11
N SER A 380 16.32 -30.62 -16.84
CA SER A 380 15.89 -31.61 -15.86
C SER A 380 15.88 -31.05 -14.44
N LEU A 381 15.36 -31.86 -13.51
CA LEU A 381 15.40 -31.56 -12.08
C LEU A 381 16.85 -31.51 -11.55
N GLU A 382 17.72 -32.42 -11.98
CA GLU A 382 19.13 -32.43 -11.56
C GLU A 382 19.87 -31.17 -12.04
N GLU A 383 19.67 -30.78 -13.29
CA GLU A 383 20.29 -29.58 -13.84
C GLU A 383 19.76 -28.31 -13.16
N SER A 384 18.50 -28.34 -12.69
CA SER A 384 17.93 -27.25 -11.90
C SER A 384 18.74 -26.99 -10.63
N PHE A 385 19.23 -28.04 -9.96
CA PHE A 385 20.06 -27.91 -8.75
C PHE A 385 21.39 -27.24 -9.07
N VAL A 386 22.03 -27.64 -10.17
CA VAL A 386 23.29 -27.05 -10.62
C VAL A 386 23.13 -25.56 -10.93
N GLN A 387 22.01 -25.16 -11.55
CA GLN A 387 21.77 -23.74 -11.83
C GLN A 387 21.44 -22.97 -10.54
N LEU A 388 20.69 -23.56 -9.61
CA LEU A 388 20.41 -22.95 -8.31
C LEU A 388 21.69 -22.72 -7.50
N ASP A 389 22.63 -23.66 -7.52
CA ASP A 389 23.94 -23.51 -6.86
C ASP A 389 24.76 -22.33 -7.42
N LYS A 390 24.61 -22.02 -8.70
CA LYS A 390 25.30 -20.89 -9.36
C LYS A 390 24.68 -19.54 -9.02
N ILE A 391 23.35 -19.47 -8.95
CA ILE A 391 22.63 -18.19 -8.76
C ILE A 391 22.38 -17.84 -7.31
N MET A 392 22.33 -18.82 -6.39
CA MET A 392 22.08 -18.58 -4.98
C MET A 392 23.39 -18.60 -4.18
N PRO A 393 23.75 -17.53 -3.46
CA PRO A 393 24.89 -17.58 -2.55
C PRO A 393 24.64 -18.50 -1.35
N GLU A 394 25.71 -18.88 -0.65
CA GLU A 394 25.66 -19.90 0.41
C GLU A 394 24.72 -19.53 1.57
N LYS A 395 24.67 -18.25 1.92
CA LYS A 395 23.82 -17.73 3.00
C LYS A 395 22.35 -17.98 2.70
N GLU A 396 21.92 -17.70 1.48
CA GLU A 396 20.55 -17.86 0.99
C GLU A 396 20.17 -19.34 0.91
N ARG A 397 21.11 -20.21 0.53
CA ARG A 397 20.91 -21.67 0.56
C ARG A 397 20.67 -22.19 2.00
N LYS A 398 21.41 -21.68 2.99
CA LYS A 398 21.18 -22.02 4.41
C LYS A 398 19.81 -21.57 4.90
N ILE A 399 19.39 -20.36 4.53
CA ILE A 399 18.05 -19.86 4.83
C ILE A 399 16.99 -20.78 4.21
N LEU A 400 17.15 -21.17 2.94
CA LEU A 400 16.21 -22.05 2.26
C LEU A 400 16.02 -23.40 2.97
N VAL A 401 17.11 -24.03 3.43
CA VAL A 401 17.04 -25.27 4.21
C VAL A 401 16.26 -25.08 5.52
N SER A 402 16.40 -23.93 6.19
CA SER A 402 15.64 -23.62 7.41
C SER A 402 14.13 -23.47 7.18
N LEU A 403 13.70 -23.27 5.93
CA LEU A 403 12.32 -23.06 5.52
C LEU A 403 11.62 -24.32 4.99
N GLU A 404 12.24 -25.50 5.08
CA GLU A 404 11.71 -26.75 4.52
C GLU A 404 10.24 -27.05 4.89
N ASN A 405 9.88 -26.81 6.15
CA ASN A 405 8.52 -27.05 6.65
C ASN A 405 7.57 -25.86 6.44
N GLN A 406 7.98 -24.87 5.64
CA GLN A 406 7.24 -23.63 5.37
C GLN A 406 7.18 -23.37 3.85
N PRO A 407 6.54 -24.26 3.07
CA PRO A 407 6.50 -24.17 1.60
C PRO A 407 5.93 -22.87 1.08
N ASP A 408 4.97 -22.29 1.79
CA ASP A 408 4.37 -21.01 1.43
C ASP A 408 5.37 -19.85 1.46
N LYS A 409 6.46 -19.94 2.26
CA LYS A 409 7.48 -18.89 2.33
C LYS A 409 8.42 -18.87 1.13
N TYR A 410 8.75 -20.03 0.56
CA TYR A 410 9.66 -20.10 -0.60
C TYR A 410 8.92 -20.26 -1.94
N ASN A 411 7.67 -20.72 -1.93
CA ASN A 411 6.86 -20.97 -3.13
C ASN A 411 5.64 -20.03 -3.25
N SER A 412 5.66 -18.89 -2.53
CA SER A 412 4.62 -17.86 -2.59
C SER A 412 4.41 -17.32 -4.01
N ASP A 413 3.20 -16.82 -4.26
CA ASP A 413 2.87 -16.02 -5.44
C ASP A 413 3.18 -14.53 -5.25
N ALA A 414 3.42 -14.09 -4.00
CA ALA A 414 3.68 -12.70 -3.64
C ALA A 414 5.17 -12.30 -3.69
N GLY A 415 6.07 -13.23 -4.05
CA GLY A 415 7.52 -12.99 -4.10
C GLY A 415 8.34 -14.22 -3.70
N GLY A 416 9.64 -14.25 -4.05
CA GLY A 416 10.58 -15.29 -3.64
C GLY A 416 11.04 -16.24 -4.76
N LEU A 417 11.73 -17.32 -4.37
CA LEU A 417 12.40 -18.24 -5.30
C LEU A 417 11.42 -18.96 -6.24
N GLY A 418 10.24 -19.37 -5.74
CA GLY A 418 9.24 -20.06 -6.55
C GLY A 418 8.75 -19.23 -7.74
N ILE A 419 8.34 -17.98 -7.52
CA ILE A 419 7.90 -17.10 -8.62
C ILE A 419 9.07 -16.77 -9.55
N TRP A 420 10.28 -16.58 -9.01
CA TRP A 420 11.48 -16.37 -9.82
C TRP A 420 11.73 -17.55 -10.77
N ILE A 421 11.64 -18.80 -10.30
CA ILE A 421 11.76 -20.00 -11.14
C ILE A 421 10.66 -20.02 -12.20
N ARG A 422 9.41 -19.74 -11.81
CA ARG A 422 8.26 -19.79 -12.72
C ARG A 422 8.40 -18.82 -13.90
N THR A 423 8.89 -17.62 -13.63
CA THR A 423 9.08 -16.55 -14.61
C THR A 423 10.35 -16.76 -15.43
N ASN A 424 11.51 -16.89 -14.77
CA ASN A 424 12.80 -16.88 -15.46
C ASN A 424 13.16 -18.20 -16.13
N TRP A 425 12.68 -19.33 -15.62
CA TRP A 425 12.84 -20.63 -16.30
C TRP A 425 11.66 -20.96 -17.23
N GLY A 426 10.76 -20.01 -17.47
CA GLY A 426 9.68 -20.13 -18.45
C GLY A 426 8.65 -21.22 -18.13
N ILE A 427 8.40 -21.52 -16.87
CA ILE A 427 7.38 -22.53 -16.49
C ILE A 427 5.96 -22.01 -16.78
N ILE A 428 5.71 -20.70 -16.63
CA ILE A 428 4.41 -20.10 -16.94
C ILE A 428 4.17 -20.15 -18.45
N ASP A 429 5.06 -19.52 -19.22
CA ASP A 429 4.84 -19.29 -20.64
C ASP A 429 5.20 -20.46 -21.54
N GLY A 430 6.09 -21.37 -21.11
CA GLY A 430 6.64 -22.46 -21.93
C GLY A 430 8.17 -22.48 -21.93
N SER A 431 8.75 -23.67 -21.74
CA SER A 431 10.19 -23.91 -21.81
C SER A 431 10.49 -25.42 -21.85
N ARG A 432 11.71 -25.79 -22.20
CA ARG A 432 12.15 -27.20 -22.14
C ARG A 432 12.04 -27.81 -20.73
N LEU A 433 12.18 -27.00 -19.68
CA LEU A 433 11.99 -27.46 -18.30
C LEU A 433 10.52 -27.76 -18.02
N LYS A 434 9.62 -26.89 -18.49
CA LYS A 434 8.17 -27.12 -18.40
C LYS A 434 7.80 -28.43 -19.11
N THR A 435 8.35 -28.68 -20.30
CA THR A 435 8.14 -29.93 -21.04
C THR A 435 8.61 -31.15 -20.25
N TYR A 436 9.80 -31.09 -19.65
CA TYR A 436 10.32 -32.15 -18.78
C TYR A 436 9.35 -32.55 -17.64
N PHE A 437 8.64 -31.57 -17.06
CA PHE A 437 7.63 -31.82 -16.01
C PHE A 437 6.27 -32.24 -16.59
N ASN A 438 5.86 -31.66 -17.71
CA ASN A 438 4.63 -32.04 -18.42
C ASN A 438 4.66 -33.51 -18.84
N GLU A 439 5.79 -33.99 -19.35
CA GLU A 439 6.06 -35.40 -19.68
C GLU A 439 5.96 -36.32 -18.46
N ARG A 440 5.79 -35.79 -17.25
CA ARG A 440 5.60 -36.55 -15.99
C ARG A 440 4.27 -36.20 -15.31
N ASN A 441 3.30 -35.69 -16.07
CA ASN A 441 1.97 -35.31 -15.60
C ASN A 441 1.94 -34.13 -14.59
N PHE A 442 2.90 -33.21 -14.66
CA PHE A 442 2.92 -31.97 -13.88
C PHE A 442 2.78 -30.76 -14.79
N HIS A 443 1.60 -30.13 -14.78
CA HIS A 443 1.28 -28.98 -15.63
C HIS A 443 1.17 -27.65 -14.87
N ASP A 444 0.83 -27.71 -13.57
CA ASP A 444 0.63 -26.52 -12.75
C ASP A 444 1.98 -25.86 -12.41
N PRO A 445 2.20 -24.59 -12.80
CA PRO A 445 3.49 -23.91 -12.59
C PRO A 445 3.90 -23.82 -11.11
N LYS A 446 2.94 -23.59 -10.20
CA LYS A 446 3.19 -23.46 -8.76
C LYS A 446 3.63 -24.79 -8.15
N LYS A 447 3.03 -25.89 -8.59
CA LYS A 447 3.42 -27.25 -8.22
C LYS A 447 4.80 -27.59 -8.75
N ILE A 448 5.11 -27.25 -10.00
CA ILE A 448 6.43 -27.49 -10.60
C ILE A 448 7.53 -26.75 -9.82
N SER A 449 7.38 -25.45 -9.57
CA SER A 449 8.37 -24.69 -8.80
C SER A 449 8.50 -25.20 -7.37
N GLY A 450 7.37 -25.58 -6.74
CA GLY A 450 7.36 -26.20 -5.42
C GLY A 450 8.16 -27.51 -5.36
N ILE A 451 8.02 -28.36 -6.38
CA ILE A 451 8.80 -29.60 -6.51
C ILE A 451 10.28 -29.29 -6.65
N ILE A 452 10.66 -28.39 -7.56
CA ILE A 452 12.07 -28.03 -7.78
C ILE A 452 12.71 -27.59 -6.46
N VAL A 453 12.09 -26.66 -5.74
CA VAL A 453 12.64 -26.13 -4.49
C VAL A 453 12.68 -27.20 -3.39
N ALA A 454 11.61 -27.99 -3.24
CA ALA A 454 11.57 -29.05 -2.23
C ALA A 454 12.65 -30.12 -2.46
N GLN A 455 12.88 -30.53 -3.71
CA GLN A 455 13.94 -31.49 -4.04
C GLN A 455 15.33 -30.85 -3.92
N TYR A 456 15.46 -29.56 -4.24
CA TYR A 456 16.72 -28.85 -4.05
C TYR A 456 17.11 -28.74 -2.56
N ILE A 457 16.15 -28.56 -1.65
CA ILE A 457 16.41 -28.59 -0.20
C ILE A 457 16.98 -29.95 0.24
N LYS A 458 16.42 -31.06 -0.26
CA LYS A 458 16.95 -32.42 -0.01
C LYS A 458 18.38 -32.58 -0.55
N TYR A 459 18.63 -32.05 -1.75
CA TYR A 459 19.97 -32.03 -2.34
C TYR A 459 20.96 -31.22 -1.47
N LEU A 460 20.57 -30.05 -0.96
CA LEU A 460 21.41 -29.24 -0.06
C LEU A 460 21.71 -29.94 1.26
N LYS A 461 20.81 -30.81 1.73
CA LYS A 461 21.02 -31.69 2.89
C LYS A 461 21.91 -32.91 2.60
N ARG A 462 22.46 -33.00 1.39
CA ARG A 462 23.31 -34.10 0.91
C ARG A 462 22.61 -35.45 0.88
N GLU A 463 21.29 -35.46 0.68
CA GLU A 463 20.58 -36.70 0.36
C GLU A 463 21.11 -37.25 -0.99
N SER A 464 21.31 -38.55 -1.08
CA SER A 464 21.88 -39.17 -2.27
C SER A 464 20.81 -39.37 -3.35
N GLN A 465 21.20 -39.14 -4.61
CA GLN A 465 20.40 -39.47 -5.80
C GLN A 465 19.00 -38.83 -5.83
N VAL A 466 18.81 -37.66 -5.21
CA VAL A 466 17.50 -36.99 -5.07
C VAL A 466 16.73 -36.89 -6.38
N ALA A 467 17.36 -36.33 -7.43
CA ALA A 467 16.71 -36.17 -8.73
C ALA A 467 16.33 -37.53 -9.35
N ARG A 468 17.24 -38.51 -9.36
CA ARG A 468 16.99 -39.85 -9.90
C ARG A 468 15.89 -40.59 -9.15
N ASN A 469 15.86 -40.46 -7.82
CA ASN A 469 14.83 -41.04 -6.97
C ASN A 469 13.46 -40.44 -7.27
N TRP A 470 13.40 -39.12 -7.47
CA TRP A 470 12.18 -38.42 -7.87
C TRP A 470 11.72 -38.84 -9.28
N GLU A 471 12.64 -38.94 -10.24
CA GLU A 471 12.33 -39.39 -11.61
C GLU A 471 11.84 -40.84 -11.65
N ARG A 472 12.35 -41.72 -10.78
CA ARG A 472 11.90 -43.11 -10.69
C ARG A 472 10.46 -43.22 -10.19
N THR A 473 10.04 -42.35 -9.27
CA THR A 473 8.67 -42.32 -8.76
C THR A 473 7.72 -41.53 -9.66
N HIS A 474 8.26 -40.78 -10.62
CA HIS A 474 7.52 -39.98 -11.61
C HIS A 474 8.08 -40.25 -13.01
N PRO A 475 7.85 -41.47 -13.55
CA PRO A 475 8.34 -41.82 -14.88
C PRO A 475 7.68 -40.93 -15.94
N ARG A 476 8.34 -40.85 -17.11
CA ARG A 476 7.74 -40.19 -18.27
C ARG A 476 6.50 -40.96 -18.71
N ILE A 477 5.43 -40.24 -19.01
CA ILE A 477 4.15 -40.79 -19.49
C ILE A 477 4.11 -40.89 -21.01
#